data_AF-A0A520KUB4-F1
#
_entry.id   AF-A0A520KUB4-F1
#
_cell.length_a   1.000
_cell.length_b   1.000
_cell.length_c   1.000
_cell.angle_alpha   90.00
_cell.angle_beta   90.00
_cell.angle_gamma   90.00
#
_symmetry.space_group_name_H-M   'P 1'
#
loop_
_entity.id
_entity.type
_entity.pdbx_description
1 polymer ?
#
loop_
_entity_poly.entity_id
_entity_poly.type
_entity_poly.pdbx_seq_one_letter_code
_entity_poly.pdbx_strand_id
1 'polypeptide(L)'
;MYKAGSEEWIEKIKEFAGTNLMEDEGVKKLDKMLEDVEIHEEFVRLEGNDYELPKYGTDEWARAYDMIMDERLKLPEPYLMVFPEWCYLFEKGINEGPMSEEYKEVAKDWEGDVVLHIFPEESIGLEKDFYIHMGLHHGEVRPKSLRMVNEEDANRSAYMIHGTYDQWMKISSGELKIIKALMKGEMTLTGDLKRMMKQAKATRVLIDIQKSLPSISPDELGDEAFDVFKKFIKVFRAIAQI
;
A
#
# COMPACT_ATOMS: atom_id res chain seq x y z
N MET A 1 2.91 -1.55 28.75
CA MET A 1 3.38 -1.67 27.36
C MET A 1 3.56 -3.14 27.01
N TYR A 2 2.71 -3.64 26.11
CA TYR A 2 2.82 -4.96 25.52
C TYR A 2 3.91 -4.95 24.46
N LYS A 3 4.83 -5.92 24.58
CA LYS A 3 5.98 -6.05 23.68
C LYS A 3 5.57 -6.61 22.33
N ALA A 4 6.22 -6.17 21.27
CA ALA A 4 5.97 -6.71 19.94
C ALA A 4 6.14 -8.24 19.98
N GLY A 5 5.17 -8.96 19.40
CA GLY A 5 5.14 -10.43 19.43
C GLY A 5 4.70 -11.07 20.76
N SER A 6 4.35 -10.31 21.82
CA SER A 6 3.65 -10.90 22.97
C SER A 6 2.24 -11.35 22.59
N GLU A 7 1.63 -12.21 23.40
CA GLU A 7 0.27 -12.72 23.14
C GLU A 7 -0.76 -11.58 23.04
N GLU A 8 -0.73 -10.65 23.99
CA GLU A 8 -1.64 -9.49 24.03
C GLU A 8 -1.41 -8.54 22.86
N TRP A 9 -0.14 -8.37 22.44
CA TRP A 9 0.20 -7.57 21.28
C TRP A 9 -0.33 -8.20 20.00
N ILE A 10 -0.08 -9.50 19.82
CA ILE A 10 -0.53 -10.26 18.65
C ILE A 10 -2.06 -10.21 18.56
N GLU A 11 -2.77 -10.46 19.66
CA GLU A 11 -4.23 -10.41 19.70
C GLU A 11 -4.76 -9.05 19.24
N LYS A 12 -4.23 -7.95 19.80
CA LYS A 12 -4.70 -6.61 19.44
C LYS A 12 -4.40 -6.24 17.99
N ILE A 13 -3.19 -6.53 17.51
CA ILE A 13 -2.80 -6.15 16.15
C ILE A 13 -3.53 -7.00 15.11
N LYS A 14 -3.81 -8.27 15.40
CA LYS A 14 -4.69 -9.09 14.56
C LYS A 14 -6.12 -8.57 14.54
N GLU A 15 -6.64 -8.17 15.69
CA GLU A 15 -7.96 -7.57 15.79
C GLU A 15 -8.06 -6.28 14.97
N PHE A 16 -7.08 -5.38 15.11
CA PHE A 16 -7.00 -4.15 14.33
C PHE A 16 -6.90 -4.43 12.83
N ALA A 17 -5.97 -5.30 12.42
CA ALA A 17 -5.74 -5.64 11.02
C ALA A 17 -6.97 -6.29 10.37
N GLY A 18 -7.60 -7.23 11.08
CA GLY A 18 -8.74 -8.02 10.60
C GLY A 18 -10.11 -7.36 10.78
N THR A 19 -10.19 -6.05 11.06
CA THR A 19 -11.48 -5.35 11.11
C THR A 19 -11.84 -4.78 9.73
N ASN A 20 -13.03 -5.11 9.24
CA ASN A 20 -13.50 -4.77 7.90
C ASN A 20 -14.13 -3.37 7.83
N LEU A 21 -13.51 -2.43 7.11
CA LEU A 21 -14.07 -1.08 6.88
C LEU A 21 -15.23 -1.06 5.87
N MET A 22 -15.53 -2.18 5.21
CA MET A 22 -16.64 -2.31 4.25
C MET A 22 -17.96 -2.76 4.91
N GLU A 23 -17.94 -3.05 6.21
CA GLU A 23 -19.10 -3.53 6.97
C GLU A 23 -19.40 -2.61 8.15
N ASP A 24 -20.67 -2.27 8.36
CA ASP A 24 -21.11 -1.38 9.44
C ASP A 24 -20.59 -1.80 10.83
N GLU A 25 -20.55 -3.11 11.11
CA GLU A 25 -20.02 -3.62 12.38
C GLU A 25 -18.53 -3.36 12.52
N GLY A 26 -17.76 -3.53 11.44
CA GLY A 26 -16.33 -3.26 11.43
C GLY A 26 -16.01 -1.76 11.51
N VAL A 27 -16.80 -0.91 10.85
CA VAL A 27 -16.70 0.55 10.98
C VAL A 27 -16.90 0.98 12.42
N LYS A 28 -17.99 0.55 13.08
CA LYS A 28 -18.27 0.85 14.50
C LYS A 28 -17.19 0.33 15.43
N LYS A 29 -16.69 -0.87 15.16
CA LYS A 29 -15.63 -1.49 15.95
C LYS A 29 -14.33 -0.70 15.86
N LEU A 30 -13.90 -0.33 14.65
CA LEU A 30 -12.70 0.49 14.47
C LEU A 30 -12.87 1.89 15.03
N ASP A 31 -14.02 2.55 14.84
CA ASP A 31 -14.23 3.89 15.38
C ASP A 31 -14.07 3.92 16.90
N LYS A 32 -14.65 2.93 17.59
CA LYS A 32 -14.50 2.75 19.04
C LYS A 32 -13.05 2.46 19.43
N MET A 33 -12.36 1.57 18.71
CA MET A 33 -10.95 1.23 19.00
C MET A 33 -10.03 2.47 18.85
N LEU A 34 -10.41 3.39 17.96
CA LEU A 34 -9.64 4.57 17.57
C LEU A 34 -10.07 5.87 18.26
N GLU A 35 -11.03 5.82 19.20
CA GLU A 35 -11.60 7.01 19.85
C GLU A 35 -10.55 7.82 20.62
N ASP A 36 -9.70 7.14 21.40
CA ASP A 36 -8.66 7.73 22.27
C ASP A 36 -7.25 7.29 21.87
N VAL A 37 -6.98 7.15 20.56
CA VAL A 37 -5.67 6.70 20.09
C VAL A 37 -4.58 7.75 20.31
N GLU A 38 -3.44 7.32 20.83
CA GLU A 38 -2.21 8.12 20.87
C GLU A 38 -1.10 7.42 20.10
N ILE A 39 -0.44 8.12 19.19
CA ILE A 39 0.69 7.61 18.42
C ILE A 39 1.97 8.24 18.98
N HIS A 40 2.87 7.39 19.47
CA HIS A 40 4.21 7.78 19.95
C HIS A 40 5.28 7.14 19.05
N GLU A 41 6.55 7.52 19.26
CA GLU A 41 7.66 7.03 18.44
C GLU A 41 7.89 5.51 18.61
N GLU A 42 7.77 5.00 19.84
CA GLU A 42 8.08 3.60 20.18
C GLU A 42 6.83 2.73 20.43
N PHE A 43 5.64 3.34 20.55
CA PHE A 43 4.41 2.60 20.85
C PHE A 43 3.16 3.33 20.32
N VAL A 44 2.08 2.59 20.14
CA VAL A 44 0.73 3.12 19.96
C VAL A 44 -0.12 2.80 21.18
N ARG A 45 -0.88 3.77 21.68
CA ARG A 45 -1.89 3.54 22.74
C ARG A 45 -3.24 3.30 22.10
N LEU A 46 -3.80 2.10 22.31
CA LEU A 46 -5.14 1.73 21.87
C LEU A 46 -5.92 1.24 23.07
N GLU A 47 -7.14 1.75 23.26
CA GLU A 47 -8.05 1.34 24.35
C GLU A 47 -7.37 1.34 25.74
N GLY A 48 -6.56 2.37 26.00
CA GLY A 48 -5.85 2.55 27.28
C GLY A 48 -4.59 1.71 27.48
N ASN A 49 -4.18 0.91 26.49
CA ASN A 49 -2.99 0.06 26.57
C ASN A 49 -1.93 0.47 25.56
N ASP A 50 -0.65 0.43 25.97
CA ASP A 50 0.49 0.73 25.10
C ASP A 50 0.97 -0.54 24.38
N TYR A 51 1.11 -0.48 23.05
CA TYR A 51 1.60 -1.55 22.19
C TYR A 51 2.87 -1.11 21.48
N GLU A 52 3.98 -1.80 21.72
CA GLU A 52 5.28 -1.46 21.13
C GLU A 52 5.23 -1.49 19.58
N LEU A 53 5.89 -0.53 18.95
CA LEU A 53 6.06 -0.49 17.50
C LEU A 53 7.37 -1.20 17.13
N PRO A 54 7.32 -2.33 16.40
CA PRO A 54 8.53 -3.06 16.05
C PRO A 54 9.36 -2.25 15.06
N LYS A 55 10.66 -2.12 15.28
CA LYS A 55 11.53 -1.29 14.42
C LYS A 55 11.55 -1.82 12.97
N TYR A 56 11.30 -0.93 12.00
CA TYR A 56 11.34 -1.25 10.57
C TYR A 56 12.63 -1.97 10.16
N GLY A 57 12.50 -2.99 9.30
CA GLY A 57 13.63 -3.76 8.77
C GLY A 57 14.18 -4.84 9.72
N THR A 58 13.63 -5.00 10.92
CA THR A 58 13.95 -6.13 11.81
C THR A 58 13.11 -7.38 11.46
N ASP A 59 13.57 -8.56 11.90
CA ASP A 59 12.81 -9.81 11.75
C ASP A 59 11.45 -9.75 12.46
N GLU A 60 11.38 -9.07 13.59
CA GLU A 60 10.15 -8.87 14.35
C GLU A 60 9.15 -8.02 13.57
N TRP A 61 9.60 -6.90 12.97
CA TRP A 61 8.79 -6.09 12.08
C TRP A 61 8.31 -6.88 10.86
N ALA A 62 9.19 -7.66 10.23
CA ALA A 62 8.83 -8.44 9.05
C ALA A 62 7.72 -9.47 9.38
N ARG A 63 7.82 -10.15 10.53
CA ARG A 63 6.78 -11.06 11.01
C ARG A 63 5.48 -10.35 11.34
N ALA A 64 5.56 -9.15 11.95
CA ALA A 64 4.38 -8.33 12.22
C ALA A 64 3.68 -7.91 10.93
N TYR A 65 4.42 -7.46 9.91
CA TYR A 65 3.86 -7.08 8.62
C TYR A 65 3.22 -8.27 7.90
N ASP A 66 3.90 -9.43 7.87
CA ASP A 66 3.34 -10.68 7.32
C ASP A 66 2.05 -11.08 8.04
N MET A 67 2.03 -10.99 9.39
CA MET A 67 0.84 -11.28 10.18
C MET A 67 -0.33 -10.34 9.86
N ILE A 68 -0.06 -9.03 9.73
CA ILE A 68 -1.07 -8.04 9.35
C ILE A 68 -1.64 -8.38 7.97
N MET A 69 -0.77 -8.67 7.00
CA MET A 69 -1.19 -9.09 5.66
C MET A 69 -2.05 -10.36 5.72
N ASP A 70 -1.64 -11.38 6.46
CA ASP A 70 -2.36 -12.65 6.60
C ASP A 70 -3.75 -12.47 7.22
N GLU A 71 -3.90 -11.60 8.23
CA GLU A 71 -5.21 -11.30 8.80
C GLU A 71 -6.09 -10.52 7.82
N ARG A 72 -5.51 -9.56 7.09
CA ARG A 72 -6.25 -8.76 6.10
C ARG A 72 -6.71 -9.58 4.89
N LEU A 73 -5.93 -10.58 4.47
CA LEU A 73 -6.32 -11.52 3.42
C LEU A 73 -7.53 -12.40 3.79
N LYS A 74 -7.91 -12.47 5.07
CA LYS A 74 -9.13 -13.17 5.51
C LYS A 74 -10.40 -12.35 5.32
N LEU A 75 -10.27 -11.04 5.09
CA LEU A 75 -11.40 -10.17 4.82
C LEU A 75 -12.02 -10.52 3.45
N PRO A 76 -13.33 -10.28 3.26
CA PRO A 76 -13.94 -10.41 1.95
C PRO A 76 -13.45 -9.28 1.02
N GLU A 77 -13.42 -9.59 -0.27
CA GLU A 77 -13.22 -8.58 -1.32
C GLU A 77 -14.43 -7.61 -1.38
N PRO A 78 -14.25 -6.35 -1.81
CA PRO A 78 -13.02 -5.77 -2.38
C PRO A 78 -11.98 -5.36 -1.32
N TYR A 79 -10.72 -5.34 -1.72
CA TYR A 79 -9.60 -4.92 -0.86
C TYR A 79 -9.27 -3.43 -0.99
N LEU A 80 -8.87 -2.81 0.13
CA LEU A 80 -8.39 -1.44 0.12
C LEU A 80 -7.14 -1.35 -0.76
N MET A 81 -7.19 -0.49 -1.78
CA MET A 81 -6.08 -0.28 -2.69
C MET A 81 -4.83 0.11 -1.88
N VAL A 82 -3.65 -0.33 -2.32
CA VAL A 82 -2.33 -0.08 -1.70
C VAL A 82 -2.07 -0.72 -0.33
N PHE A 83 -3.08 -1.32 0.32
CA PHE A 83 -2.90 -2.05 1.57
C PHE A 83 -2.26 -3.45 1.35
N PRO A 84 -1.77 -4.13 2.41
CA PRO A 84 -0.96 -5.34 2.25
C PRO A 84 -1.64 -6.46 1.46
N GLU A 85 -2.94 -6.69 1.71
CA GLU A 85 -3.76 -7.69 1.01
C GLU A 85 -3.94 -7.38 -0.48
N TRP A 86 -4.09 -6.10 -0.83
CA TRP A 86 -4.12 -5.66 -2.22
C TRP A 86 -2.75 -5.80 -2.88
N CYS A 87 -1.68 -5.45 -2.16
CA CYS A 87 -0.32 -5.55 -2.69
C CYS A 87 0.04 -7.01 -3.01
N TYR A 88 -0.33 -7.92 -2.10
CA TYR A 88 -0.21 -9.36 -2.31
C TYR A 88 -1.00 -9.81 -3.54
N LEU A 89 -2.26 -9.39 -3.66
CA LEU A 89 -3.11 -9.77 -4.78
C LEU A 89 -2.58 -9.21 -6.11
N PHE A 90 -2.01 -8.00 -6.10
CA PHE A 90 -1.42 -7.40 -7.29
C PHE A 90 -0.13 -8.10 -7.71
N GLU A 91 0.75 -8.42 -6.77
CA GLU A 91 1.96 -9.22 -7.04
C GLU A 91 1.58 -10.58 -7.66
N LYS A 92 0.58 -11.26 -7.07
CA LYS A 92 0.06 -12.52 -7.59
C LYS A 92 -0.59 -12.34 -8.97
N GLY A 93 -1.38 -11.28 -9.18
CA GLY A 93 -2.01 -10.98 -10.46
C GLY A 93 -0.99 -10.75 -11.58
N ILE A 94 0.15 -10.14 -11.25
CA ILE A 94 1.26 -9.94 -12.19
C ILE A 94 1.96 -11.26 -12.52
N ASN A 95 2.31 -12.06 -11.50
CA ASN A 95 3.11 -13.26 -11.69
C ASN A 95 2.30 -14.48 -12.16
N GLU A 96 1.05 -14.60 -11.74
CA GLU A 96 0.23 -15.81 -11.89
C GLU A 96 -1.15 -15.55 -12.51
N GLY A 97 -1.55 -14.28 -12.67
CA GLY A 97 -2.88 -13.92 -13.14
C GLY A 97 -3.10 -14.11 -14.65
N PRO A 98 -4.33 -13.86 -15.14
CA PRO A 98 -4.69 -14.07 -16.55
C PRO A 98 -3.87 -13.28 -17.58
N MET A 99 -3.26 -12.17 -17.15
CA MET A 99 -2.42 -11.30 -17.98
C MET A 99 -0.92 -11.49 -17.72
N SER A 100 -0.52 -12.48 -16.91
CA SER A 100 0.89 -12.73 -16.55
C SER A 100 1.77 -12.95 -17.78
N GLU A 101 1.34 -13.79 -18.73
CA GLU A 101 2.11 -14.04 -19.97
C GLU A 101 2.25 -12.80 -20.85
N GLU A 102 1.19 -11.98 -20.96
CA GLU A 102 1.29 -10.70 -21.69
C GLU A 102 2.29 -9.77 -21.00
N TYR A 103 2.20 -9.64 -19.66
CA TYR A 103 3.12 -8.83 -18.88
C TYR A 103 4.57 -9.29 -19.04
N LYS A 104 4.81 -10.60 -18.92
CA LYS A 104 6.13 -11.21 -19.05
C LYS A 104 6.78 -10.89 -20.40
N GLU A 105 6.01 -10.99 -21.48
CA GLU A 105 6.48 -10.68 -22.83
C GLU A 105 6.82 -9.19 -23.02
N VAL A 106 5.96 -8.29 -22.52
CA VAL A 106 6.16 -6.84 -22.73
C VAL A 106 7.19 -6.23 -21.77
N ALA A 107 7.44 -6.87 -20.62
CA ALA A 107 8.34 -6.40 -19.57
C ALA A 107 9.62 -7.25 -19.43
N LYS A 108 9.91 -8.16 -20.37
CA LYS A 108 11.12 -9.01 -20.36
C LYS A 108 12.44 -8.23 -20.26
N ASP A 109 12.48 -7.01 -20.80
CA ASP A 109 13.66 -6.13 -20.75
C ASP A 109 13.53 -5.07 -19.63
N TRP A 110 12.55 -5.22 -18.73
CA TRP A 110 12.40 -4.33 -17.57
C TRP A 110 13.45 -4.65 -16.52
N GLU A 111 14.24 -3.63 -16.16
CA GLU A 111 15.20 -3.70 -15.07
C GLU A 111 15.10 -2.48 -14.18
N GLY A 112 15.01 -2.74 -12.88
CA GLY A 112 15.06 -1.72 -11.84
C GLY A 112 13.72 -1.56 -11.14
N ASP A 113 13.81 -1.44 -9.83
CA ASP A 113 12.66 -1.29 -8.96
C ASP A 113 11.98 0.06 -9.16
N VAL A 114 10.67 0.06 -8.98
CA VAL A 114 9.83 1.25 -9.10
C VAL A 114 9.20 1.54 -7.76
N VAL A 115 9.26 2.79 -7.35
CA VAL A 115 8.46 3.31 -6.26
C VAL A 115 7.38 4.22 -6.81
N LEU A 116 6.14 3.99 -6.38
CA LEU A 116 5.04 4.94 -6.54
C LEU A 116 5.06 5.84 -5.30
N HIS A 117 5.33 7.12 -5.52
CA HIS A 117 5.33 8.15 -4.47
C HIS A 117 4.07 8.99 -4.60
N ILE A 118 3.24 8.93 -3.55
CA ILE A 118 2.04 9.73 -3.36
C ILE A 118 2.35 10.85 -2.36
N PHE A 119 2.16 12.09 -2.78
CA PHE A 119 2.32 13.26 -1.89
C PHE A 119 1.28 13.25 -0.76
N PRO A 120 1.50 14.02 0.33
CA PRO A 120 0.51 14.17 1.39
C PRO A 120 -0.81 14.67 0.84
N GLU A 121 -1.90 14.11 1.33
CA GLU A 121 -3.27 14.48 0.98
C GLU A 121 -4.13 14.40 2.24
N GLU A 122 -4.32 15.54 2.90
CA GLU A 122 -5.05 15.62 4.17
C GLU A 122 -6.52 15.21 4.01
N SER A 123 -7.11 15.40 2.82
CA SER A 123 -8.52 15.05 2.58
C SER A 123 -8.82 13.56 2.75
N ILE A 124 -7.81 12.70 2.57
CA ILE A 124 -7.89 11.24 2.79
C ILE A 124 -7.16 10.78 4.06
N GLY A 125 -6.73 11.72 4.92
CA GLY A 125 -6.01 11.42 6.16
C GLY A 125 -4.52 11.11 5.97
N LEU A 126 -3.95 11.40 4.80
CA LEU A 126 -2.55 11.13 4.48
C LEU A 126 -1.67 12.35 4.81
N GLU A 127 -1.07 12.36 6.00
CA GLU A 127 -0.33 13.53 6.52
C GLU A 127 1.12 13.64 6.02
N LYS A 128 1.67 12.56 5.47
CA LYS A 128 3.07 12.44 5.04
C LYS A 128 3.15 11.67 3.73
N ASP A 129 4.26 11.81 3.02
CA ASP A 129 4.54 11.07 1.80
C ASP A 129 4.31 9.56 1.99
N PHE A 130 3.86 8.91 0.93
CA PHE A 130 3.52 7.49 0.95
C PHE A 130 4.16 6.79 -0.24
N TYR A 131 4.77 5.64 0.04
CA TYR A 131 5.64 4.94 -0.89
C TYR A 131 5.20 3.49 -1.04
N ILE A 132 5.01 3.07 -2.28
CA ILE A 132 4.76 1.67 -2.64
C ILE A 132 5.92 1.23 -3.51
N HIS A 133 6.70 0.27 -3.02
CA HIS A 133 7.76 -0.35 -3.76
C HIS A 133 7.22 -1.48 -4.64
N MET A 134 7.80 -1.65 -5.83
CA MET A 134 7.53 -2.74 -6.76
C MET A 134 8.88 -3.29 -7.26
N GLY A 135 9.23 -4.51 -6.84
CA GLY A 135 10.49 -5.16 -7.23
C GLY A 135 10.42 -5.79 -8.63
N LEU A 136 10.22 -4.98 -9.66
CA LEU A 136 10.04 -5.40 -11.04
C LEU A 136 11.35 -5.90 -11.67
N HIS A 137 11.32 -7.08 -12.29
CA HIS A 137 12.47 -7.65 -12.98
C HIS A 137 12.07 -8.63 -14.08
N HIS A 138 12.49 -8.36 -15.31
CA HIS A 138 12.35 -9.26 -16.47
C HIS A 138 10.97 -9.89 -16.65
N GLY A 139 9.91 -9.10 -16.46
CA GLY A 139 8.54 -9.57 -16.63
C GLY A 139 7.91 -10.22 -15.39
N GLU A 140 8.55 -10.11 -14.24
CA GLU A 140 8.09 -10.65 -12.96
C GLU A 140 8.21 -9.59 -11.86
N VAL A 141 7.52 -9.83 -10.74
CA VAL A 141 7.69 -9.08 -9.49
C VAL A 141 8.34 -10.01 -8.48
N ARG A 142 9.41 -9.57 -7.83
CA ARG A 142 10.10 -10.39 -6.83
C ARG A 142 9.16 -10.67 -5.64
N PRO A 143 9.17 -11.89 -5.07
CA PRO A 143 8.28 -12.24 -3.98
C PRO A 143 8.35 -11.26 -2.80
N LYS A 144 7.18 -10.85 -2.28
CA LYS A 144 7.00 -9.91 -1.16
C LYS A 144 7.63 -8.53 -1.37
N SER A 145 7.93 -8.18 -2.62
CA SER A 145 8.55 -6.88 -2.95
C SER A 145 7.51 -5.83 -3.30
N LEU A 146 6.29 -6.22 -3.68
CA LEU A 146 5.19 -5.28 -3.85
C LEU A 146 4.60 -4.98 -2.47
N ARG A 147 4.94 -3.84 -1.91
CA ARG A 147 4.47 -3.43 -0.58
C ARG A 147 4.71 -1.95 -0.30
N MET A 148 4.05 -1.45 0.73
CA MET A 148 4.40 -0.17 1.31
C MET A 148 5.79 -0.23 1.96
N VAL A 149 6.54 0.86 1.85
CA VAL A 149 7.89 0.99 2.43
C VAL A 149 8.07 2.37 3.05
N ASN A 150 9.07 2.50 3.93
CA ASN A 150 9.46 3.81 4.44
C ASN A 150 10.25 4.60 3.38
N GLU A 151 10.48 5.89 3.65
CA GLU A 151 11.23 6.78 2.77
C GLU A 151 12.66 6.30 2.48
N GLU A 152 13.34 5.72 3.48
CA GLU A 152 14.72 5.26 3.31
C GLU A 152 14.83 4.15 2.25
N ASP A 153 13.96 3.15 2.31
CA ASP A 153 13.91 2.07 1.31
C ASP A 153 13.38 2.58 -0.03
N ALA A 154 12.41 3.49 -0.02
CA ALA A 154 11.91 4.12 -1.24
C ALA A 154 13.04 4.80 -2.03
N ASN A 155 13.91 5.54 -1.34
CA ASN A 155 15.03 6.28 -1.93
C ASN A 155 16.15 5.40 -2.49
N ARG A 156 16.16 4.09 -2.19
CA ARG A 156 17.13 3.12 -2.75
C ARG A 156 16.73 2.62 -4.14
N SER A 157 15.50 2.90 -4.58
CA SER A 157 14.96 2.37 -5.83
C SER A 157 15.52 3.09 -7.06
N ALA A 158 15.65 2.37 -8.17
CA ALA A 158 16.17 2.92 -9.42
C ALA A 158 15.24 3.97 -10.05
N TYR A 159 13.93 3.81 -9.83
CA TYR A 159 12.91 4.73 -10.30
C TYR A 159 11.94 5.08 -9.18
N MET A 160 11.59 6.36 -9.08
CA MET A 160 10.49 6.82 -8.23
C MET A 160 9.61 7.77 -9.05
N ILE A 161 8.33 7.43 -9.20
CA ILE A 161 7.35 8.26 -9.89
C ILE A 161 6.58 9.04 -8.84
N HIS A 162 6.54 10.35 -8.97
CA HIS A 162 5.92 11.24 -7.99
C HIS A 162 4.61 11.81 -8.53
N GLY A 163 3.57 11.80 -7.68
CA GLY A 163 2.28 12.36 -8.05
C GLY A 163 1.37 12.62 -6.85
N THR A 164 0.36 13.43 -7.10
CA THR A 164 -0.76 13.66 -6.17
C THR A 164 -1.67 12.43 -6.12
N TYR A 165 -2.46 12.30 -5.05
CA TYR A 165 -3.47 11.24 -4.93
C TYR A 165 -4.43 11.19 -6.13
N ASP A 166 -4.99 12.34 -6.53
CA ASP A 166 -5.89 12.46 -7.68
C ASP A 166 -5.26 11.95 -9.00
N GLN A 167 -3.98 12.23 -9.23
CA GLN A 167 -3.28 11.71 -10.40
C GLN A 167 -3.16 10.18 -10.35
N TRP A 168 -2.87 9.61 -9.17
CA TRP A 168 -2.80 8.16 -9.00
C TRP A 168 -4.17 7.49 -9.18
N MET A 169 -5.25 8.09 -8.69
CA MET A 169 -6.62 7.58 -8.92
C MET A 169 -7.03 7.67 -10.39
N LYS A 170 -6.64 8.73 -11.10
CA LYS A 170 -6.84 8.81 -12.56
C LYS A 170 -6.00 7.79 -13.32
N ILE A 171 -4.82 7.43 -12.83
CA ILE A 171 -4.00 6.37 -13.43
C ILE A 171 -4.63 5.00 -13.19
N SER A 172 -5.08 4.71 -11.97
CA SER A 172 -5.72 3.43 -11.63
C SER A 172 -7.03 3.22 -12.40
N SER A 173 -7.81 4.27 -12.65
CA SER A 173 -9.01 4.18 -13.50
C SER A 173 -8.68 4.09 -15.01
N GLY A 174 -7.48 4.51 -15.41
CA GLY A 174 -7.01 4.58 -16.79
C GLY A 174 -7.34 5.90 -17.52
N GLU A 175 -7.89 6.89 -16.82
CA GLU A 175 -8.15 8.24 -17.33
C GLU A 175 -6.85 9.01 -17.63
N LEU A 176 -5.81 8.80 -16.81
CA LEU A 176 -4.49 9.39 -16.96
C LEU A 176 -3.47 8.33 -17.38
N LYS A 177 -2.75 8.58 -18.48
CA LYS A 177 -1.64 7.71 -18.92
C LYS A 177 -0.33 8.20 -18.31
N ILE A 178 0.22 7.44 -17.38
CA ILE A 178 1.44 7.79 -16.62
C ILE A 178 2.61 8.26 -17.49
N ILE A 179 2.95 7.56 -18.58
CA ILE A 179 4.04 7.97 -19.48
C ILE A 179 3.75 9.33 -20.13
N LYS A 180 2.49 9.60 -20.50
CA LYS A 180 2.09 10.89 -21.08
C LYS A 180 2.18 12.01 -20.03
N ALA A 181 1.78 11.74 -18.80
CA ALA A 181 1.87 12.69 -17.69
C ALA A 181 3.34 13.07 -17.39
N LEU A 182 4.23 12.07 -17.35
CA LEU A 182 5.67 12.26 -17.19
C LEU A 182 6.27 13.09 -18.33
N MET A 183 5.93 12.81 -19.59
CA MET A 183 6.43 13.57 -20.74
C MET A 183 6.01 15.04 -20.74
N LYS A 184 4.85 15.34 -20.16
CA LYS A 184 4.36 16.72 -20.03
C LYS A 184 4.86 17.44 -18.79
N GLY A 185 5.53 16.73 -17.87
CA GLY A 185 5.90 17.26 -16.55
C GLY A 185 4.71 17.46 -15.62
N GLU A 186 3.55 16.84 -15.89
CA GLU A 186 2.40 16.83 -14.96
C GLU A 186 2.70 15.96 -13.73
N MET A 187 3.52 14.91 -13.93
CA MET A 187 4.14 14.09 -12.88
C MET A 187 5.65 14.09 -13.07
N THR A 188 6.41 13.80 -12.02
CA THR A 188 7.88 13.77 -12.08
C THR A 188 8.42 12.36 -11.86
N LEU A 189 9.66 12.13 -12.29
CA LEU A 189 10.38 10.87 -12.15
C LEU A 189 11.78 11.16 -11.60
N THR A 190 12.15 10.49 -10.52
CA THR A 190 13.56 10.26 -10.16
C THR A 190 14.03 9.00 -10.89
N GLY A 191 15.08 9.11 -11.70
CA GLY A 191 15.62 8.01 -12.52
C GLY A 191 15.75 8.35 -14.01
N ASP A 192 16.08 7.35 -14.85
CA ASP A 192 16.25 7.55 -16.30
C ASP A 192 14.89 7.55 -17.03
N LEU A 193 14.39 8.76 -17.34
CA LEU A 193 13.14 8.95 -18.08
C LEU A 193 13.14 8.24 -19.44
N LYS A 194 14.27 8.19 -20.16
CA LYS A 194 14.34 7.52 -21.47
C LYS A 194 14.14 6.02 -21.34
N ARG A 195 14.65 5.40 -20.27
CA ARG A 195 14.40 3.98 -19.98
C ARG A 195 12.94 3.77 -19.59
N MET A 196 12.40 4.59 -18.69
CA MET A 196 10.99 4.48 -18.26
C MET A 196 10.02 4.59 -19.45
N MET A 197 10.24 5.52 -20.39
CA MET A 197 9.38 5.68 -21.57
C MET A 197 9.31 4.42 -22.46
N LYS A 198 10.36 3.59 -22.50
CA LYS A 198 10.34 2.33 -23.28
C LYS A 198 9.38 1.30 -22.68
N GLN A 199 9.05 1.44 -21.41
CA GLN A 199 8.22 0.50 -20.67
C GLN A 199 6.71 0.79 -20.78
N ALA A 200 6.29 1.70 -21.67
CA ALA A 200 4.89 2.11 -21.80
C ALA A 200 3.89 0.95 -21.99
N LYS A 201 4.30 -0.13 -22.69
CA LYS A 201 3.47 -1.33 -22.85
C LYS A 201 3.34 -2.11 -21.53
N ALA A 202 4.45 -2.36 -20.85
CA ALA A 202 4.47 -3.00 -19.54
C ALA A 202 3.62 -2.23 -18.52
N THR A 203 3.76 -0.90 -18.47
CA THR A 203 2.97 -0.08 -17.57
C THR A 203 1.47 -0.13 -17.87
N ARG A 204 1.08 -0.21 -19.15
CA ARG A 204 -0.33 -0.42 -19.53
C ARG A 204 -0.85 -1.74 -18.96
N VAL A 205 -0.10 -2.82 -19.12
CA VAL A 205 -0.49 -4.15 -18.64
C VAL A 205 -0.58 -4.18 -17.10
N LEU A 206 0.34 -3.52 -16.39
CA LEU A 206 0.25 -3.36 -14.92
C LEU A 206 -1.05 -2.67 -14.49
N ILE A 207 -1.44 -1.60 -15.20
CA ILE A 207 -2.72 -0.90 -14.93
C ILE A 207 -3.90 -1.82 -15.26
N ASP A 208 -3.88 -2.53 -16.39
CA ASP A 208 -4.95 -3.46 -16.77
C ASP A 208 -5.10 -4.60 -15.73
N ILE A 209 -3.98 -5.14 -15.22
CA ILE A 209 -3.96 -6.11 -14.11
C ILE A 209 -4.58 -5.51 -12.86
N GLN A 210 -4.10 -4.34 -12.41
CA GLN A 210 -4.62 -3.68 -11.22
C GLN A 210 -6.13 -3.44 -11.31
N LYS A 211 -6.63 -3.01 -12.47
CA LYS A 211 -8.07 -2.79 -12.73
C LYS A 211 -8.90 -4.06 -12.70
N SER A 212 -8.29 -5.21 -12.95
CA SER A 212 -8.98 -6.51 -12.87
C SER A 212 -9.11 -7.02 -11.43
N LEU A 213 -8.39 -6.42 -10.48
CA LEU A 213 -8.45 -6.79 -9.09
C LEU A 213 -9.70 -6.21 -8.42
N PRO A 214 -10.38 -6.97 -7.55
CA PRO A 214 -11.47 -6.48 -6.72
C PRO A 214 -10.90 -5.55 -5.65
N SER A 215 -10.84 -4.27 -5.97
CA SER A 215 -10.24 -3.24 -5.13
C SER A 215 -11.15 -2.03 -5.02
N ILE A 216 -10.97 -1.29 -3.94
CA ILE A 216 -11.70 -0.06 -3.65
C ILE A 216 -10.71 0.96 -3.12
N SER A 217 -10.81 2.18 -3.63
CA SER A 217 -10.02 3.32 -3.16
C SER A 217 -10.65 3.93 -1.90
N PRO A 218 -9.86 4.59 -1.05
CA PRO A 218 -10.38 5.25 0.14
C PRO A 218 -11.57 6.20 -0.11
N ASP A 219 -11.56 6.96 -1.20
CA ASP A 219 -12.62 7.93 -1.55
C ASP A 219 -13.89 7.30 -2.14
N GLU A 220 -13.87 6.00 -2.40
CA GLU A 220 -15.07 5.22 -2.75
C GLU A 220 -15.79 4.62 -1.52
N LEU A 221 -15.21 4.76 -0.32
CA LEU A 221 -15.87 4.38 0.93
C LEU A 221 -17.09 5.28 1.20
N GLY A 222 -18.10 4.74 1.88
CA GLY A 222 -19.20 5.55 2.41
C GLY A 222 -18.70 6.53 3.48
N ASP A 223 -19.38 7.67 3.66
CA ASP A 223 -18.94 8.79 4.51
C ASP A 223 -18.46 8.36 5.91
N GLU A 224 -19.22 7.52 6.62
CA GLU A 224 -18.86 7.03 7.95
C GLU A 224 -17.60 6.16 7.93
N ALA A 225 -17.51 5.23 6.97
CA ALA A 225 -16.34 4.38 6.79
C ALA A 225 -15.10 5.19 6.39
N PHE A 226 -15.28 6.23 5.58
CA PHE A 226 -14.21 7.13 5.16
C PHE A 226 -13.66 7.96 6.32
N ASP A 227 -14.54 8.45 7.22
CA ASP A 227 -14.12 9.15 8.43
C ASP A 227 -13.29 8.26 9.37
N VAL A 228 -13.70 7.01 9.54
CA VAL A 228 -12.93 6.02 10.32
C VAL A 228 -11.63 5.66 9.60
N PHE A 229 -11.64 5.52 8.28
CA PHE A 229 -10.45 5.24 7.47
C PHE A 229 -9.34 6.27 7.71
N LYS A 230 -9.68 7.57 7.76
CA LYS A 230 -8.70 8.64 8.02
C LYS A 230 -7.98 8.50 9.36
N LYS A 231 -8.63 7.92 10.38
CA LYS A 231 -7.98 7.57 11.67
C LYS A 231 -7.17 6.29 11.52
N PHE A 232 -7.76 5.28 10.89
CA PHE A 232 -7.17 3.96 10.67
C PHE A 232 -5.84 4.03 9.93
N ILE A 233 -5.74 4.79 8.82
CA ILE A 233 -4.50 4.89 8.04
C ILE A 233 -3.34 5.46 8.87
N LYS A 234 -3.59 6.40 9.78
CA LYS A 234 -2.55 6.97 10.66
C LYS A 234 -1.99 5.92 11.61
N VAL A 235 -2.88 5.15 12.23
CA VAL A 235 -2.51 4.08 13.16
C VAL A 235 -1.86 2.91 12.43
N PHE A 236 -2.38 2.55 11.27
CA PHE A 236 -1.82 1.52 10.41
C PHE A 236 -0.38 1.86 10.03
N ARG A 237 -0.12 3.10 9.59
CA ARG A 237 1.23 3.56 9.25
C ARG A 237 2.18 3.53 10.44
N ALA A 238 1.72 3.90 11.63
CA ALA A 238 2.51 3.77 12.85
C ALA A 238 2.90 2.31 13.13
N ILE A 239 1.92 1.40 13.09
CA ILE A 239 2.15 -0.05 13.32
C ILE A 239 3.07 -0.65 12.24
N ALA A 240 2.87 -0.28 10.98
CA ALA A 240 3.65 -0.78 9.86
C ALA A 240 5.01 -0.07 9.70
N GLN A 241 5.27 1.01 10.44
CA GLN A 241 6.50 1.82 10.40
C GLN A 241 6.84 2.36 9.00
N ILE A 242 5.84 2.92 8.31
CA ILE A 242 5.91 3.42 6.93
C ILE A 242 5.45 4.86 6.79
#